data_AF-A0A2T4ASW4-F1
#
_entry.id   AF-A0A2T4ASW4-F1
#
_cell.length_a   1.000
_cell.length_b   1.000
_cell.length_c   1.000
_cell.angle_alpha   90.00
_cell.angle_beta   90.00
_cell.angle_gamma   90.00
#
_symmetry.space_group_name_H-M   'P 1'
#
loop_
_entity.id
_entity.type
_entity.pdbx_description
1 polymer ?
#
loop_
_entity_poly.entity_id
_entity_poly.type
_entity_poly.pdbx_seq_one_letter_code
_entity_poly.pdbx_strand_id
1 'polypeptide(L)'
;NSTPLVEGVEVVLQPDYFDGVTFGSINQGVRDDLGGLIIPSKHIGAPIAPNFFLEVRRPSGNAVTTKTEMCYYGACGARAMDAMQNYGRFEPEYDGNAYSFSSTYINGLLKIYAHFIVDPDQTGGTLPAYHMFELKAFNMTSTYKDFIDGCAAFRNARELAARLR
;
A
#
# COMPACT_ATOMS: atom_id res chain seq x y z
N ASN A 1 -10.29 -4.76 11.54
CA ASN A 1 -10.21 -4.43 10.10
C ASN A 1 -10.11 -2.93 10.01
N SER A 2 -9.33 -2.45 9.05
CA SER A 2 -9.24 -1.02 8.77
C SER A 2 -10.61 -0.47 8.36
N THR A 3 -10.87 0.80 8.67
CA THR A 3 -12.03 1.55 8.22
C THR A 3 -12.13 1.46 6.69
N PRO A 4 -13.30 1.23 6.08
CA PRO A 4 -13.44 1.21 4.62
C PRO A 4 -12.95 2.50 3.95
N LEU A 5 -12.47 2.41 2.70
CA LEU A 5 -12.19 3.59 1.86
C LEU A 5 -13.48 4.20 1.28
N VAL A 6 -14.49 3.37 1.04
CA VAL A 6 -15.79 3.76 0.50
C VAL A 6 -16.86 3.24 1.45
N GLU A 7 -17.79 4.10 1.83
CA GLU A 7 -18.89 3.74 2.72
C GLU A 7 -19.72 2.58 2.13
N GLY A 8 -20.02 1.59 2.96
CA GLY A 8 -20.75 0.38 2.54
C GLY A 8 -19.93 -0.64 1.74
N VAL A 9 -18.65 -0.37 1.44
CA VAL A 9 -17.75 -1.31 0.74
C VAL A 9 -16.71 -1.85 1.71
N GLU A 10 -17.05 -2.96 2.36
CA GLU A 10 -16.07 -3.71 3.14
C GLU A 10 -15.14 -4.50 2.23
N VAL A 11 -13.85 -4.15 2.26
CA VAL A 11 -12.78 -4.95 1.66
C VAL A 11 -11.91 -5.46 2.78
N VAL A 12 -11.74 -6.79 2.82
CA VAL A 12 -10.78 -7.42 3.72
C VAL A 12 -9.40 -7.30 3.10
N LEU A 13 -8.49 -6.60 3.76
CA LEU A 13 -7.08 -6.55 3.37
C LEU A 13 -6.44 -7.92 3.68
N GLN A 14 -6.32 -8.76 2.66
CA GLN A 14 -5.67 -10.06 2.78
C GLN A 14 -4.66 -10.29 1.65
N PRO A 15 -3.62 -9.43 1.54
CA PRO A 15 -2.52 -9.66 0.62
C PRO A 15 -1.74 -10.92 1.00
N ASP A 16 -1.20 -11.63 0.01
CA ASP A 16 -0.28 -12.76 0.25
C ASP A 16 0.92 -12.34 1.11
N TYR A 17 1.47 -11.14 0.84
CA TYR A 17 2.53 -10.55 1.64
C TYR A 17 2.34 -9.04 1.78
N PHE A 18 2.71 -8.51 2.94
CA PHE A 18 2.78 -7.08 3.17
C PHE A 18 3.84 -6.76 4.22
N ASP A 19 4.43 -5.58 4.12
CA ASP A 19 5.36 -5.06 5.11
C ASP A 19 4.71 -3.92 5.90
N GLY A 20 5.11 -3.81 7.16
CA GLY A 20 4.74 -2.73 8.06
C GLY A 20 5.70 -2.71 9.24
N VAL A 21 5.28 -2.12 10.34
CA VAL A 21 6.05 -2.09 11.59
C VAL A 21 5.43 -3.00 12.65
N THR A 22 6.22 -3.35 13.66
CA THR A 22 5.73 -4.17 14.78
C THR A 22 4.75 -3.38 15.65
N PHE A 23 3.76 -4.03 16.25
CA PHE A 23 2.77 -3.36 17.08
C PHE A 23 3.37 -2.43 18.16
N GLY A 24 4.46 -2.85 18.81
CA GLY A 24 5.12 -2.08 19.87
C GLY A 24 5.97 -0.90 19.41
N SER A 25 6.24 -0.73 18.10
CA SER A 25 7.09 0.37 17.63
C SER A 25 6.34 1.69 17.47
N ILE A 26 5.00 1.66 17.48
CA ILE A 26 4.15 2.87 17.46
C ILE A 26 3.67 3.17 18.87
N ASN A 27 3.76 4.45 19.27
CA ASN A 27 3.29 4.93 20.56
C ASN A 27 1.82 4.52 20.81
N GLN A 28 1.50 4.19 22.06
CA GLN A 28 0.16 3.72 22.40
C GLN A 28 -0.95 4.73 22.06
N GLY A 29 -0.77 6.03 22.34
CA GLY A 29 -1.78 7.04 22.02
C GLY A 29 -2.07 7.12 20.52
N VAL A 30 -1.02 7.07 19.69
CA VAL A 30 -1.16 7.02 18.22
C VAL A 30 -1.92 5.77 17.78
N ARG A 31 -1.64 4.61 18.39
CA ARG A 31 -2.35 3.36 18.08
C ARG A 31 -3.82 3.41 18.49
N ASP A 32 -4.12 4.03 19.62
CA ASP A 32 -5.48 4.14 20.14
C ASP A 32 -6.31 5.09 19.26
N ASP A 33 -5.72 6.21 18.83
CA ASP A 33 -6.39 7.21 17.99
C ASP A 33 -6.52 6.78 16.51
N LEU A 34 -5.45 6.21 15.94
CA LEU A 34 -5.37 5.86 14.52
C LEU A 34 -5.65 4.38 14.25
N GLY A 35 -6.02 3.58 15.26
CA GLY A 35 -6.11 2.13 15.16
C GLY A 35 -6.98 1.64 14.00
N GLY A 36 -8.07 2.34 13.71
CA GLY A 36 -8.95 2.04 12.56
C GLY A 36 -8.29 2.26 11.20
N LEU A 37 -7.20 3.02 11.11
CA LEU A 37 -6.50 3.31 9.85
C LEU A 37 -5.24 2.48 9.71
N ILE A 38 -4.47 2.32 10.78
CA ILE A 38 -3.12 1.73 10.73
C ILE A 38 -3.07 0.27 11.16
N ILE A 39 -4.11 -0.29 11.78
CA ILE A 39 -4.10 -1.71 12.24
C ILE A 39 -4.97 -2.55 11.30
N PRO A 40 -4.38 -3.23 10.31
CA PRO A 40 -5.15 -3.92 9.27
C PRO A 40 -5.86 -5.16 9.79
N SER A 41 -5.31 -5.80 10.82
CA SER A 41 -5.76 -7.11 11.31
C SER A 41 -5.76 -7.18 12.84
N LYS A 42 -6.57 -8.10 13.38
CA LYS A 42 -6.57 -8.45 14.82
C LYS A 42 -5.50 -9.49 15.18
N HIS A 43 -4.77 -10.04 14.20
CA HIS A 43 -3.72 -11.02 14.46
C HIS A 43 -2.50 -10.35 15.13
N ILE A 44 -2.11 -10.83 16.31
CA ILE A 44 -1.07 -10.19 17.15
C ILE A 44 0.32 -10.10 16.49
N GLY A 45 0.62 -11.01 15.56
CA GLY A 45 1.88 -11.02 14.82
C GLY A 45 1.85 -10.25 13.50
N ALA A 46 0.68 -9.73 13.09
CA ALA A 46 0.58 -8.99 11.84
C ALA A 46 1.23 -7.61 11.98
N PRO A 47 2.00 -7.15 10.97
CA PRO A 47 2.48 -5.78 10.94
C PRO A 47 1.33 -4.76 10.99
N ILE A 48 1.62 -3.59 11.55
CA ILE A 48 0.75 -2.40 11.52
C ILE A 48 1.38 -1.32 10.64
N ALA A 49 0.60 -0.29 10.32
CA ALA A 49 0.93 0.78 9.39
C ALA A 49 1.51 0.24 8.06
N PRO A 50 0.80 -0.66 7.36
CA PRO A 50 1.33 -1.29 6.16
C PRO A 50 1.42 -0.30 5.02
N ASN A 51 2.53 -0.31 4.29
CA ASN A 51 2.75 0.55 3.12
C ASN A 51 3.48 -0.14 1.96
N PHE A 52 3.63 -1.46 2.04
CA PHE A 52 4.06 -2.30 0.94
C PHE A 52 3.20 -3.55 0.87
N PHE A 53 2.73 -3.91 -0.34
CA PHE A 53 1.85 -5.06 -0.56
C PHE A 53 2.30 -5.89 -1.76
N LEU A 54 2.15 -7.21 -1.71
CA LEU A 54 2.37 -8.12 -2.83
C LEU A 54 1.23 -9.13 -2.92
N GLU A 55 0.72 -9.30 -4.14
CA GLU A 55 -0.16 -10.42 -4.49
C GLU A 55 0.50 -11.31 -5.55
N VAL A 56 0.46 -12.61 -5.30
CA VAL A 56 1.00 -13.64 -6.17
C VAL A 56 -0.15 -14.49 -6.65
N ARG A 57 -0.39 -14.48 -7.96
CA ARG A 57 -1.43 -15.33 -8.55
C ARG A 57 -0.82 -16.41 -9.43
N ARG A 58 -1.47 -17.57 -9.41
CA ARG A 58 -1.22 -18.65 -10.38
C ARG A 58 -1.38 -18.12 -11.82
N PRO A 59 -0.82 -18.80 -12.84
CA PRO A 59 -0.91 -18.35 -14.23
C PRO A 59 -2.33 -18.06 -14.73
N SER A 60 -3.33 -18.81 -14.26
CA SER A 60 -4.74 -18.62 -14.60
C SER A 60 -5.45 -17.54 -13.74
N GLY A 61 -4.70 -16.74 -12.99
CA GLY A 61 -5.23 -15.70 -12.11
C GLY A 61 -5.81 -14.53 -12.90
N ASN A 62 -6.82 -13.88 -12.35
CA ASN A 62 -7.44 -12.72 -12.99
C ASN A 62 -6.60 -11.45 -12.73
N ALA A 63 -5.87 -11.01 -13.74
CA ALA A 63 -5.02 -9.82 -13.66
C ALA A 63 -5.80 -8.53 -13.40
N VAL A 64 -7.05 -8.42 -13.88
CA VAL A 64 -7.90 -7.25 -13.65
C VAL A 64 -8.33 -7.18 -12.19
N THR A 65 -8.86 -8.28 -11.65
CA THR A 65 -9.23 -8.36 -10.24
C THR A 65 -8.04 -8.09 -9.33
N THR A 66 -6.88 -8.69 -9.62
CA THR A 66 -5.67 -8.50 -8.81
C THR A 66 -5.17 -7.06 -8.87
N LYS A 67 -5.27 -6.40 -10.03
CA LYS A 67 -4.96 -4.96 -10.15
C LYS A 67 -5.90 -4.10 -9.31
N THR A 68 -7.19 -4.42 -9.28
CA THR A 68 -8.17 -3.73 -8.43
C THR A 68 -7.89 -3.94 -6.94
N GLU A 69 -7.53 -5.17 -6.54
CA GLU A 69 -7.08 -5.47 -5.16
C GLU A 69 -5.86 -4.62 -4.79
N MET A 70 -4.85 -4.53 -5.67
CA MET A 70 -3.66 -3.69 -5.45
C MET A 70 -3.98 -2.20 -5.36
N CYS A 71 -4.92 -1.71 -6.17
CA CYS A 71 -5.39 -0.34 -6.05
C CYS A 71 -5.97 -0.08 -4.65
N TYR A 72 -6.84 -0.98 -4.17
CA TYR A 72 -7.47 -0.82 -2.86
C TYR A 72 -6.46 -0.95 -1.71
N TYR A 73 -5.58 -1.95 -1.74
CA TYR A 73 -4.58 -2.18 -0.69
C TYR A 73 -3.59 -1.02 -0.63
N GLY A 74 -3.09 -0.58 -1.78
CA GLY A 74 -2.18 0.54 -1.86
C GLY A 74 -2.80 1.86 -1.41
N ALA A 75 -4.08 2.11 -1.72
CA ALA A 75 -4.84 3.24 -1.20
C ALA A 75 -5.01 3.18 0.33
N CYS A 76 -5.29 1.99 0.89
CA CYS A 76 -5.32 1.82 2.35
C CYS A 76 -3.96 2.12 2.99
N GLY A 77 -2.87 1.67 2.38
CA GLY A 77 -1.53 1.99 2.85
C GLY A 77 -1.19 3.47 2.74
N ALA A 78 -1.59 4.13 1.66
CA ALA A 78 -1.39 5.57 1.50
C ALA A 78 -2.14 6.35 2.59
N ARG A 79 -3.41 6.00 2.86
CA ARG A 79 -4.19 6.58 3.96
C ARG A 79 -3.55 6.34 5.32
N ALA A 80 -3.00 5.15 5.55
CA ALA A 80 -2.31 4.84 6.80
C ALA A 80 -1.07 5.74 7.00
N MET A 81 -0.28 5.95 5.94
CA MET A 81 0.91 6.82 6.00
C MET A 81 0.53 8.29 6.20
N ASP A 82 -0.50 8.76 5.49
CA ASP A 82 -1.02 10.12 5.64
C ASP A 82 -1.55 10.40 7.05
N ALA A 83 -2.34 9.47 7.61
CA ALA A 83 -2.82 9.59 8.98
C ALA A 83 -1.66 9.68 9.99
N MET A 84 -0.57 8.93 9.75
CA MET A 84 0.62 8.99 10.60
C MET A 84 1.38 10.32 10.44
N GLN A 85 1.53 10.83 9.22
CA GLN A 85 2.24 12.09 8.92
C GLN A 85 1.49 13.32 9.43
N ASN A 86 0.16 13.25 9.42
CA ASN A 86 -0.72 14.32 9.85
C ASN A 86 -1.17 14.21 11.32
N TYR A 87 -0.71 13.19 12.06
CA TYR A 87 -1.07 13.02 13.47
C TYR A 87 -0.57 14.19 14.33
N GLY A 88 -1.49 14.87 15.02
CA GLY A 88 -1.20 16.00 15.91
C GLY A 88 -0.99 17.33 15.19
N ARG A 89 -1.15 17.39 13.86
CA ARG A 89 -1.13 18.65 13.12
C ARG A 89 -2.46 19.39 13.27
N PHE A 90 -2.40 20.72 13.25
CA PHE A 90 -3.59 21.57 13.27
C PHE A 90 -4.32 21.55 11.91
N GLU A 91 -3.55 21.60 10.82
CA GLU A 91 -4.04 21.49 9.44
C GLU A 91 -3.31 20.33 8.73
N PRO A 92 -4.04 19.45 8.01
CA PRO A 92 -3.42 18.40 7.20
C PRO A 92 -2.55 18.97 6.07
N GLU A 93 -1.41 18.34 5.82
CA GLU A 93 -0.53 18.64 4.69
C GLU A 93 -0.52 17.49 3.68
N TYR A 94 -0.53 17.83 2.40
CA TYR A 94 -0.42 16.89 1.28
C TYR A 94 0.73 17.33 0.37
N ASP A 95 1.83 16.56 0.36
CA ASP A 95 3.01 16.88 -0.45
C ASP A 95 3.00 16.23 -1.85
N GLY A 96 1.97 15.42 -2.14
CA GLY A 96 1.79 14.70 -3.40
C GLY A 96 2.76 13.53 -3.62
N ASN A 97 3.56 13.15 -2.62
CA ASN A 97 4.49 12.04 -2.73
C ASN A 97 3.82 10.68 -2.55
N ALA A 98 4.45 9.64 -3.11
CA ALA A 98 4.00 8.27 -2.92
C ALA A 98 4.62 7.67 -1.65
N TYR A 99 3.77 7.33 -0.68
CA TYR A 99 4.17 6.72 0.59
C TYR A 99 3.79 5.24 0.70
N SER A 100 3.09 4.71 -0.30
CA SER A 100 2.63 3.32 -0.34
C SER A 100 2.92 2.72 -1.72
N PHE A 101 3.29 1.43 -1.71
CA PHE A 101 3.67 0.70 -2.91
C PHE A 101 2.97 -0.66 -2.92
N SER A 102 2.67 -1.17 -4.10
CA SER A 102 2.15 -2.53 -4.23
C SER A 102 2.76 -3.23 -5.43
N SER A 103 2.70 -4.55 -5.43
CA SER A 103 3.21 -5.37 -6.51
C SER A 103 2.28 -6.53 -6.83
N THR A 104 2.24 -6.92 -8.10
CA THR A 104 1.63 -8.19 -8.52
C THR A 104 2.67 -9.07 -9.16
N TYR A 105 2.59 -10.37 -8.92
CA TYR A 105 3.31 -11.37 -9.70
C TYR A 105 2.32 -12.38 -10.27
N ILE A 106 2.15 -12.38 -11.59
CA ILE A 106 1.21 -13.28 -12.28
C ILE A 106 1.90 -13.81 -13.54
N ASN A 107 1.99 -15.15 -13.65
CA ASN A 107 2.54 -15.83 -14.82
C ASN A 107 3.92 -15.30 -15.27
N GLY A 108 4.84 -15.10 -14.32
CA GLY A 108 6.17 -14.57 -14.63
C GLY A 108 6.26 -13.04 -14.80
N LEU A 109 5.13 -12.32 -14.80
CA LEU A 109 5.11 -10.87 -14.91
C LEU A 109 5.04 -10.23 -13.51
N LEU A 110 6.10 -9.53 -13.12
CA LEU A 110 6.12 -8.66 -11.95
C LEU A 110 5.69 -7.26 -12.37
N LYS A 111 4.72 -6.67 -11.69
CA LYS A 111 4.36 -5.25 -11.84
C LYS A 111 4.48 -4.54 -10.50
N ILE A 112 5.02 -3.32 -10.50
CA ILE A 112 5.19 -2.49 -9.30
C ILE A 112 4.38 -1.20 -9.49
N TYR A 113 3.67 -0.81 -8.44
CA TYR A 113 2.81 0.36 -8.41
C TYR A 113 3.19 1.29 -7.27
N ALA A 114 3.05 2.59 -7.50
CA ALA A 114 3.09 3.63 -6.48
C ALA A 114 1.68 4.16 -6.23
N HIS A 115 1.42 4.52 -4.98
CA HIS A 115 0.13 5.05 -4.53
C HIS A 115 0.33 6.39 -3.85
N PHE A 116 -0.43 7.38 -4.30
CA PHE A 116 -0.35 8.76 -3.82
C PHE A 116 -1.73 9.28 -3.44
N ILE A 117 -1.72 10.20 -2.48
CA ILE A 117 -2.90 10.93 -2.05
C ILE A 117 -2.97 12.23 -2.83
N VAL A 118 -4.19 12.56 -3.24
CA VAL A 118 -4.51 13.85 -3.86
C VAL A 118 -5.36 14.63 -2.86
N ASP A 119 -4.93 15.87 -2.65
CA ASP A 119 -5.59 16.85 -1.80
C ASP A 119 -7.08 16.98 -2.17
N PRO A 120 -8.00 16.90 -1.19
CA PRO A 120 -9.43 17.14 -1.40
C PRO A 120 -9.72 18.41 -2.22
N ASP A 121 -8.99 19.51 -1.98
CA ASP A 121 -9.22 20.80 -2.65
C ASP A 121 -8.97 20.71 -4.17
N GLN A 122 -8.01 19.87 -4.59
CA GLN A 122 -7.71 19.64 -6.01
C GLN A 122 -8.78 18.80 -6.71
N THR A 123 -9.52 18.00 -5.96
CA THR A 123 -10.59 17.13 -6.48
C THR A 123 -11.99 17.71 -6.31
N GLY A 124 -12.11 18.83 -5.57
CA GLY A 124 -13.38 19.42 -5.18
C GLY A 124 -14.18 18.54 -4.20
N GLY A 125 -13.50 17.62 -3.51
CA GLY A 125 -14.09 16.67 -2.57
C GLY A 125 -13.89 17.08 -1.11
N THR A 126 -14.54 16.33 -0.20
CA THR A 126 -14.33 16.47 1.26
C THR A 126 -13.37 15.44 1.83
N LEU A 127 -13.02 14.41 1.05
CA LEU A 127 -12.09 13.35 1.41
C LEU A 127 -10.95 13.26 0.39
N PRO A 128 -9.75 12.86 0.81
CA PRO A 128 -8.63 12.71 -0.12
C PRO A 128 -8.93 11.61 -1.14
N ALA A 129 -8.49 11.82 -2.39
CA ALA A 129 -8.53 10.79 -3.41
C ALA A 129 -7.22 10.00 -3.42
N TYR A 130 -7.30 8.73 -3.84
CA TYR A 130 -6.15 7.84 -3.92
C TYR A 130 -5.93 7.42 -5.37
N HIS A 131 -4.69 7.56 -5.83
CA HIS A 131 -4.32 7.25 -7.19
C HIS A 131 -3.24 6.18 -7.19
N MET A 132 -3.37 5.25 -8.13
CA MET A 132 -2.39 4.19 -8.39
C MET A 132 -1.71 4.42 -9.73
N PHE A 133 -0.39 4.40 -9.76
CA PHE A 133 0.42 4.51 -10.98
C PHE A 133 1.33 3.29 -11.15
N GLU A 134 1.32 2.68 -12.34
CA GLU A 134 2.22 1.57 -12.67
C GLU A 134 3.62 2.12 -12.96
N LEU A 135 4.56 1.91 -12.02
CA LEU A 135 5.94 2.36 -12.18
C LEU A 135 6.66 1.58 -13.27
N LYS A 136 6.54 0.24 -13.23
CA LYS A 136 7.22 -0.64 -14.17
C LYS A 136 6.64 -2.06 -14.14
N ALA A 137 6.80 -2.77 -15.25
CA ALA A 137 6.59 -4.20 -15.37
C ALA A 137 7.87 -4.92 -15.83
N PHE A 138 8.12 -6.12 -15.32
CA PHE A 138 9.27 -6.96 -15.62
C PHE A 138 8.80 -8.37 -15.98
N ASN A 139 9.25 -8.89 -17.12
CA ASN A 139 9.06 -10.29 -17.46
C ASN A 139 10.17 -11.13 -16.81
N MET A 140 9.90 -11.64 -15.62
CA MET A 140 10.84 -12.35 -14.76
C MET A 140 11.31 -13.69 -15.35
N THR A 141 10.67 -14.16 -16.42
CA THR A 141 10.97 -15.44 -17.09
C THR A 141 11.60 -15.28 -18.48
N SER A 142 11.83 -14.04 -18.93
CA SER A 142 12.36 -13.74 -20.27
C SER A 142 13.87 -13.92 -20.35
N THR A 143 14.63 -13.13 -19.59
CA THR A 143 16.09 -13.20 -19.55
C THR A 143 16.62 -13.14 -18.12
N TYR A 144 17.87 -13.59 -17.91
CA TYR A 144 18.57 -13.43 -16.64
C TYR A 144 18.62 -11.95 -16.21
N LYS A 145 18.82 -11.04 -17.17
CA LYS A 145 18.84 -9.59 -16.90
C LYS A 145 17.47 -9.09 -16.42
N ASP A 146 16.39 -9.45 -17.10
CA ASP A 146 15.03 -9.03 -16.71
C ASP A 146 14.68 -9.51 -15.29
N PHE A 147 15.09 -10.74 -14.94
CA PHE A 147 14.92 -11.29 -13.60
C PHE A 147 15.68 -10.48 -12.55
N ILE A 148 16.98 -10.22 -12.77
CA ILE A 148 17.80 -9.45 -11.82
C ILE A 148 17.27 -8.01 -11.67
N ASP A 149 16.91 -7.35 -12.77
CA ASP A 149 16.37 -5.99 -12.75
C ASP A 149 15.04 -5.94 -11.98
N GLY A 150 14.14 -6.90 -12.23
CA GLY A 150 12.87 -6.98 -11.51
C GLY A 150 13.05 -7.27 -10.01
N CYS A 151 13.96 -8.18 -9.65
CA CYS A 151 14.31 -8.44 -8.25
C CYS A 151 14.93 -7.22 -7.56
N ALA A 152 15.74 -6.44 -8.26
CA ALA A 152 16.31 -5.21 -7.74
C ALA A 152 15.22 -4.14 -7.53
N ALA A 153 14.36 -3.92 -8.53
CA ALA A 153 13.27 -2.95 -8.44
C ALA A 153 12.28 -3.29 -7.32
N PHE A 154 11.92 -4.57 -7.16
CA PHE A 154 11.05 -5.04 -6.08
C PHE A 154 11.65 -4.76 -4.70
N ARG A 155 12.94 -5.11 -4.50
CA ARG A 155 13.64 -4.84 -3.24
C ARG A 155 13.73 -3.34 -2.95
N ASN A 156 14.06 -2.53 -3.96
CA ASN A 156 14.15 -1.09 -3.81
C ASN A 156 12.80 -0.47 -3.40
N ALA A 157 11.69 -0.93 -3.97
CA ALA A 157 10.36 -0.47 -3.58
C ALA A 157 10.03 -0.84 -2.13
N ARG A 158 10.34 -2.06 -1.69
CA ARG A 158 10.18 -2.50 -0.29
C ARG A 158 11.02 -1.69 0.69
N GLU A 159 12.29 -1.50 0.36
CA GLU A 159 13.20 -0.72 1.21
C GLU A 159 12.81 0.76 1.27
N LEU A 160 12.35 1.33 0.15
CA LEU A 160 11.85 2.70 0.13
C LEU A 160 10.62 2.83 1.02
N ALA A 161 9.63 1.93 0.88
CA ALA A 161 8.47 1.89 1.75
C ALA A 161 8.88 1.79 3.24
N ALA A 162 9.88 0.97 3.55
CA ALA A 162 10.39 0.84 4.91
C ALA A 162 11.08 2.09 5.47
N ARG A 163 11.64 2.97 4.62
CA ARG A 163 12.24 4.25 5.01
C ARG A 163 11.22 5.38 5.17
N LEU A 164 10.05 5.23 4.55
CA LEU A 164 9.01 6.24 4.47
C LEU A 164 7.93 6.13 5.57
N ARG A 165 8.02 5.11 6.42
CA ARG A 165 7.15 4.85 7.57
C ARG A 165 7.87 5.20 8.87
#